data_AF-A0A1N6QAM6-F1
#
_entry.id   AF-A0A1N6QAM6-F1
#
_cell.length_a   1.000
_cell.length_b   1.000
_cell.length_c   1.000
_cell.angle_alpha   90.00
_cell.angle_beta   90.00
_cell.angle_gamma   90.00
#
_symmetry.space_group_name_H-M   'P 1'
#
loop_
_entity.id
_entity.type
_entity.pdbx_description
1 polymer ?
#
loop_
_entity_poly.entity_id
_entity_poly.type
_entity_poly.pdbx_seq_one_letter_code
_entity_poly.pdbx_strand_id
1 'polypeptide(L)'
;MKPKYSDGTSVKTFEQIKSAYPNFIIHRDHPENWPNGPWAQVLPEPVQPTLPALADYKANAHRELVYIFNALADDIAGLYPWFERDTWKDQEYEALTYQSWVNNGSTGAAPSTPTLTGISSARGIALPELVSRVIENSNAWRQVAPQLAGQRQAYADQIEAAADHAAVDSVLEFARAATVSQAA
;
A
#
# COMPACT_ATOMS: atom_id res chain seq x y z
N MET A 1 6.81 -30.01 -44.24
CA MET A 1 6.07 -30.52 -45.42
C MET A 1 4.61 -30.12 -45.23
N LYS A 2 4.16 -29.02 -45.85
CA LYS A 2 2.76 -28.54 -45.74
C LYS A 2 1.89 -29.33 -46.74
N PRO A 3 0.64 -29.70 -46.41
CA PRO A 3 -0.21 -30.38 -47.37
C PRO A 3 -0.59 -29.42 -48.49
N LYS A 4 -0.49 -29.89 -49.74
CA LYS A 4 -0.94 -29.19 -50.94
C LYS A 4 -2.46 -29.13 -50.91
N TYR A 5 -3.02 -27.93 -51.04
CA TYR A 5 -4.43 -27.76 -51.37
C TYR A 5 -4.60 -28.11 -52.85
N SER A 6 -5.20 -29.26 -53.13
CA SER A 6 -5.67 -29.60 -54.48
C SER A 6 -6.97 -28.86 -54.74
N ASP A 7 -6.89 -27.96 -55.71
CA ASP A 7 -7.94 -27.59 -56.64
C ASP A 7 -9.01 -28.68 -56.87
N GLY A 8 -10.27 -28.34 -56.60
CA GLY A 8 -11.40 -29.23 -56.86
C GLY A 8 -12.54 -29.02 -55.89
N THR A 9 -13.41 -28.07 -56.21
CA THR A 9 -14.60 -27.68 -55.46
C THR A 9 -15.54 -28.86 -55.22
N SER A 10 -15.36 -29.63 -54.15
CA SER A 10 -16.40 -30.52 -53.65
C SER A 10 -17.26 -29.75 -52.64
N VAL A 11 -18.29 -29.06 -53.15
CA VAL A 11 -19.33 -28.48 -52.31
C VAL A 11 -20.02 -29.64 -51.58
N LYS A 12 -19.82 -29.74 -50.27
CA LYS A 12 -20.50 -30.77 -49.48
C LYS A 12 -21.99 -30.48 -49.48
N THR A 13 -22.81 -31.49 -49.78
CA THR A 13 -24.27 -31.32 -49.78
C THR A 13 -24.80 -31.18 -48.35
N PHE A 14 -26.00 -30.64 -48.21
CA PHE A 14 -26.67 -30.45 -46.92
C PHE A 14 -26.69 -31.73 -46.06
N GLU A 15 -26.93 -32.88 -46.71
CA GLU A 15 -26.93 -34.20 -46.05
C GLU A 15 -25.56 -34.60 -45.48
N GLN A 16 -24.46 -34.24 -46.16
CA GLN A 16 -23.11 -34.54 -45.69
C GLN A 16 -22.72 -33.72 -44.45
N ILE A 17 -23.24 -32.49 -44.33
CA ILE A 17 -22.99 -31.63 -43.18
C ILE A 17 -23.84 -32.08 -41.97
N LYS A 18 -25.12 -32.42 -42.20
CA LYS A 18 -26.02 -32.92 -41.16
C LYS A 18 -25.53 -34.25 -40.57
N SER A 19 -24.93 -35.12 -41.38
CA SER A 19 -24.32 -36.37 -40.91
C SER A 19 -23.07 -36.14 -40.05
N ALA A 20 -22.28 -35.10 -40.33
CA ALA A 20 -21.06 -34.82 -39.57
C ALA A 20 -21.35 -34.12 -38.23
N TYR A 21 -22.46 -33.37 -38.14
CA TYR A 21 -22.85 -32.61 -36.96
C TYR A 21 -24.35 -32.78 -36.64
N PRO A 22 -24.76 -33.96 -36.16
CA PRO A 22 -26.17 -34.33 -36.01
C PRO A 22 -26.97 -33.47 -35.03
N ASN A 23 -26.30 -32.72 -34.14
CA ASN A 23 -26.92 -31.87 -33.13
C ASN A 23 -26.83 -30.36 -33.46
N PHE A 24 -26.34 -29.98 -34.65
CA PHE A 24 -26.22 -28.57 -35.04
C PHE A 24 -27.53 -28.08 -35.67
N ILE A 25 -28.18 -27.09 -35.07
CA ILE A 25 -29.38 -26.45 -35.62
C ILE A 25 -28.94 -25.51 -36.74
N ILE A 26 -29.15 -25.91 -38.00
CA ILE A 26 -28.91 -25.05 -39.17
C ILE A 26 -30.17 -24.21 -39.38
N HIS A 27 -30.11 -22.92 -39.02
CA HIS A 27 -31.16 -21.95 -39.33
C HIS A 27 -31.10 -21.60 -40.82
N ARG A 28 -32.24 -21.74 -41.53
CA ARG A 28 -32.33 -21.59 -43.00
C ARG A 28 -32.36 -20.13 -43.47
N ASP A 29 -32.40 -19.15 -42.56
CA ASP A 29 -32.88 -17.80 -42.90
C ASP A 29 -31.79 -16.74 -43.15
N HIS A 30 -30.51 -17.10 -43.25
CA HIS A 30 -29.44 -16.13 -43.60
C HIS A 30 -28.47 -16.64 -44.68
N PRO A 31 -28.90 -16.68 -45.95
CA PRO A 31 -28.05 -17.06 -47.08
C PRO A 31 -26.96 -16.03 -47.42
N GLU A 32 -27.02 -14.80 -46.89
CA GLU A 32 -25.95 -13.78 -47.06
C GLU A 32 -24.66 -14.08 -46.29
N ASN A 33 -24.66 -15.08 -45.39
CA ASN A 33 -23.52 -15.37 -44.52
C ASN A 33 -22.56 -16.46 -45.03
N TRP A 34 -22.53 -16.81 -46.32
CA TRP A 34 -21.47 -17.67 -46.88
C TRP A 34 -21.25 -17.54 -48.40
N PRO A 35 -20.03 -17.64 -48.98
CA PRO A 35 -18.65 -17.61 -48.41
C PRO A 35 -17.61 -16.82 -49.26
N ASN A 36 -16.88 -15.85 -48.71
CA ASN A 36 -15.53 -15.44 -49.21
C ASN A 36 -14.64 -14.75 -48.14
N GLY A 37 -15.02 -14.75 -46.86
CA GLY A 37 -14.20 -14.19 -45.78
C GLY A 37 -13.47 -15.28 -45.00
N PRO A 38 -12.19 -15.10 -44.63
CA PRO A 38 -11.50 -16.01 -43.71
C PRO A 38 -12.20 -15.98 -42.35
N TRP A 39 -12.46 -17.16 -41.80
CA TRP A 39 -12.93 -17.34 -40.44
C TRP A 39 -11.87 -16.84 -39.46
N ALA A 40 -11.94 -15.58 -39.08
CA ALA A 40 -11.25 -15.11 -37.89
C ALA A 40 -11.99 -15.74 -36.70
N GLN A 41 -11.34 -16.69 -36.03
CA GLN A 41 -11.76 -17.09 -34.70
C GLN A 41 -11.70 -15.84 -33.82
N VAL A 42 -12.85 -15.21 -33.57
CA VAL A 42 -12.95 -14.16 -32.56
C VAL A 42 -12.79 -14.89 -31.24
N LEU A 43 -11.57 -14.91 -30.71
CA LEU A 43 -11.35 -15.32 -29.33
C LEU A 43 -12.24 -14.42 -28.46
N PRO A 44 -12.99 -14.96 -27.48
CA PRO A 44 -13.72 -14.11 -26.56
C PRO A 44 -12.73 -13.12 -25.96
N GLU A 45 -13.14 -11.85 -25.88
CA GLU A 45 -12.33 -10.85 -25.18
C GLU A 45 -11.99 -11.41 -23.79
N PRO A 46 -10.73 -11.31 -23.35
CA PRO A 46 -10.37 -11.74 -22.01
C PRO A 46 -11.29 -11.01 -21.03
N VAL A 47 -11.97 -11.75 -20.15
CA VAL A 47 -12.79 -11.16 -19.09
C VAL A 47 -11.87 -10.27 -18.28
N GLN A 48 -12.02 -8.95 -18.44
CA GLN A 48 -11.24 -8.02 -17.65
C GLN A 48 -11.68 -8.16 -16.19
N PRO A 49 -10.74 -8.21 -15.23
CA PRO A 49 -11.10 -8.24 -13.82
C PRO A 49 -11.93 -6.99 -13.52
N THR A 50 -13.17 -7.19 -13.06
CA THR A 50 -14.03 -6.08 -12.65
C THR A 50 -13.46 -5.49 -11.37
N LEU A 51 -13.11 -4.21 -11.40
CA LEU A 51 -12.68 -3.50 -10.20
C LEU A 51 -13.81 -3.50 -9.15
N PRO A 52 -13.47 -3.53 -7.85
CA PRO A 52 -14.48 -3.41 -6.80
C PRO A 52 -15.16 -2.05 -6.86
N ALA A 53 -16.26 -1.88 -6.13
CA ALA A 53 -16.89 -0.57 -5.99
C ALA A 53 -15.88 0.47 -5.46
N LEU A 54 -15.97 1.72 -5.91
CA LEU A 54 -15.01 2.77 -5.56
C LEU A 54 -14.85 2.95 -4.05
N ALA A 55 -15.93 2.80 -3.28
CA ALA A 55 -15.89 2.86 -1.82
C ALA A 55 -14.97 1.78 -1.20
N ASP A 56 -15.10 0.53 -1.66
CA ASP A 56 -14.24 -0.57 -1.21
C ASP A 56 -12.79 -0.37 -1.68
N TYR A 57 -12.62 0.19 -2.88
CA TYR A 57 -11.30 0.53 -3.43
C TYR A 57 -10.58 1.57 -2.56
N LYS A 58 -11.26 2.67 -2.20
CA LYS A 58 -10.73 3.69 -1.28
C LYS A 58 -10.41 3.12 0.10
N ALA A 59 -11.27 2.26 0.64
CA ALA A 59 -11.03 1.60 1.92
C ALA A 59 -9.75 0.74 1.89
N ASN A 60 -9.51 0.02 0.80
CA ASN A 60 -8.27 -0.73 0.61
C ASN A 60 -7.05 0.21 0.47
N ALA A 61 -7.18 1.29 -0.30
CA ALA A 61 -6.14 2.30 -0.48
C ALA A 61 -5.74 2.95 0.86
N HIS A 62 -6.69 3.23 1.76
CA HIS A 62 -6.36 3.73 3.10
C HIS A 62 -5.51 2.75 3.93
N ARG A 63 -5.79 1.44 3.85
CA ARG A 63 -4.96 0.44 4.53
C ARG A 63 -3.56 0.40 3.95
N GLU A 64 -3.45 0.45 2.62
CA GLU A 64 -2.17 0.52 1.93
C GLU A 64 -1.36 1.75 2.32
N LEU A 65 -2.01 2.92 2.39
CA LEU A 65 -1.41 4.16 2.84
C LEU A 65 -0.86 4.05 4.28
N VAL A 66 -1.58 3.37 5.18
CA VAL A 66 -1.09 3.09 6.54
C VAL A 66 0.17 2.23 6.49
N TYR A 67 0.20 1.17 5.67
CA TYR A 67 1.40 0.35 5.53
C TYR A 67 2.60 1.12 4.97
N ILE A 68 2.40 1.96 3.97
CA ILE A 68 3.46 2.80 3.36
C ILE A 68 4.09 3.70 4.43
N PHE A 69 3.27 4.41 5.21
CA PHE A 69 3.78 5.34 6.22
C PHE A 69 4.32 4.66 7.47
N ASN A 70 3.80 3.49 7.85
CA ASN A 70 4.39 2.69 8.92
C ASN A 70 5.79 2.21 8.53
N ALA A 71 5.98 1.75 7.30
CA ALA A 71 7.31 1.33 6.83
C ALA A 71 8.32 2.49 6.84
N LEU A 72 7.90 3.69 6.43
CA LEU A 72 8.76 4.88 6.51
C LEU A 72 9.05 5.27 7.97
N ALA A 73 8.04 5.24 8.84
CA ALA A 73 8.22 5.52 10.26
C ALA A 73 9.15 4.50 10.93
N ASP A 74 9.08 3.22 10.53
CA ASP A 74 9.96 2.15 11.00
C ASP A 74 11.41 2.35 10.55
N ASP A 75 11.64 2.81 9.32
CA ASP A 75 12.98 3.11 8.82
C ASP A 75 13.62 4.27 9.62
N ILE A 76 12.86 5.34 9.84
CA ILE A 76 13.31 6.51 10.62
C ILE A 76 13.52 6.15 12.10
N ALA A 77 12.59 5.41 12.69
CA ALA A 77 12.69 4.96 14.09
C ALA A 77 13.78 3.89 14.26
N GLY A 78 14.21 3.22 13.20
CA GLY A 78 15.09 2.06 13.27
C GLY A 78 14.45 0.88 14.02
N LEU A 79 15.30 0.03 14.58
CA LEU A 79 14.92 -1.27 15.16
C LEU A 79 14.23 -1.20 16.53
N TYR A 80 13.73 -0.04 16.95
CA TYR A 80 12.97 0.07 18.20
C TYR A 80 11.61 -0.63 18.06
N PRO A 81 11.32 -1.66 18.88
CA PRO A 81 10.06 -2.39 18.83
C PRO A 81 8.89 -1.53 19.34
N TRP A 82 7.66 -1.89 18.94
CA TRP A 82 6.46 -1.09 19.21
C TRP A 82 6.28 -0.73 20.69
N PHE A 83 6.51 -1.69 21.61
CA PHE A 83 6.30 -1.47 23.04
C PHE A 83 7.28 -0.42 23.62
N GLU A 84 8.47 -0.28 23.03
CA GLU A 84 9.41 0.78 23.44
C GLU A 84 8.90 2.14 22.97
N ARG A 85 8.39 2.21 21.73
CA ARG A 85 7.85 3.44 21.15
C ARG A 85 6.65 3.98 21.92
N ASP A 86 5.80 3.09 22.44
CA ASP A 86 4.65 3.46 23.28
C ASP A 86 5.08 4.21 24.55
N THR A 87 6.29 3.97 25.05
CA THR A 87 6.82 4.65 26.24
C THR A 87 7.58 5.93 25.93
N TRP A 88 7.83 6.29 24.67
CA TRP A 88 8.68 7.44 24.32
C TRP A 88 8.16 8.76 24.88
N LYS A 89 6.83 8.94 24.89
CA LYS A 89 6.22 10.15 25.44
C LYS A 89 6.42 10.25 26.97
N ASP A 90 6.36 9.13 27.68
CA ASP A 90 6.60 9.08 29.12
C ASP A 90 8.09 9.31 29.41
N GLN A 91 8.98 8.68 28.64
CA GLN A 91 10.43 8.90 28.72
C GLN A 91 10.78 10.38 28.50
N GLU A 92 10.22 11.01 27.46
CA GLU A 92 10.42 12.43 27.19
C GLU A 92 9.92 13.31 28.33
N TYR A 93 8.71 13.05 28.83
CA TYR A 93 8.13 13.81 29.93
C TYR A 93 8.99 13.72 31.20
N GLU A 94 9.41 12.51 31.58
CA GLU A 94 10.30 12.28 32.71
C GLU A 94 11.65 12.98 32.52
N ALA A 95 12.22 12.91 31.31
CA ALA A 95 13.52 13.50 30.99
C ALA A 95 13.49 15.03 31.07
N LEU A 96 12.48 15.67 30.47
CA LEU A 96 12.31 17.13 30.52
C LEU A 96 12.03 17.61 31.94
N THR A 97 11.25 16.85 32.71
CA THR A 97 10.96 17.17 34.12
C THR A 97 12.23 17.09 34.98
N TYR A 98 13.02 16.02 34.82
CA TYR A 98 14.30 15.86 35.50
C TYR A 98 15.29 16.97 35.10
N GLN A 99 15.42 17.25 33.81
CA GLN A 99 16.31 18.30 33.31
C GLN A 99 15.91 19.68 33.85
N SER A 100 14.62 19.98 33.92
CA SER A 100 14.12 21.23 34.52
C SER A 100 14.46 21.32 36.01
N TRP A 101 14.29 20.24 36.77
CA TRP A 101 14.70 20.21 38.18
C TRP A 101 16.21 20.43 38.37
N VAL A 102 17.04 19.79 37.56
CA VAL A 102 18.49 20.01 37.56
C VAL A 102 18.83 21.47 37.22
N ASN A 103 18.22 22.03 36.18
CA ASN A 103 18.42 23.43 35.76
C ASN A 103 17.99 24.44 36.84
N ASN A 104 17.02 24.08 37.68
CA ASN A 104 16.56 24.85 38.82
C ASN A 104 17.37 24.59 40.11
N GLY A 105 18.63 24.17 39.94
CA GLY A 105 19.59 23.97 41.04
C GLY A 105 19.36 22.71 41.87
N SER A 106 18.57 21.75 41.38
CA SER A 106 18.26 20.50 42.08
C SER A 106 17.67 20.73 43.49
N THR A 107 16.88 21.80 43.64
CA THR A 107 16.27 22.18 44.92
C THR A 107 14.95 21.45 45.14
N GLY A 108 14.64 21.10 46.39
CA GLY A 108 13.41 20.38 46.75
C GLY A 108 13.45 18.88 46.45
N ALA A 109 12.27 18.26 46.37
CA ALA A 109 12.15 16.83 46.06
C ALA A 109 12.48 16.56 44.58
N ALA A 110 13.32 15.56 44.33
CA ALA A 110 13.61 15.11 42.97
C ALA A 110 12.31 14.58 42.30
N PRO A 111 12.11 14.82 40.99
CA PRO A 111 10.93 14.35 40.30
C PRO A 111 10.92 12.82 40.18
N SER A 112 9.72 12.25 40.21
CA SER A 112 9.52 10.82 39.96
C SER A 112 9.84 10.50 38.50
N THR A 113 10.74 9.54 38.28
CA THR A 113 11.17 9.10 36.94
C THR A 113 11.19 7.56 36.84
N PRO A 114 10.06 6.86 37.09
CA PRO A 114 10.04 5.40 37.19
C PRO A 114 10.46 4.72 35.88
N THR A 115 10.09 5.26 34.72
CA THR A 115 10.43 4.69 33.42
C THR A 115 11.93 4.81 33.16
N LEU A 116 12.49 6.01 33.32
CA LEU A 116 13.92 6.26 33.13
C LEU A 116 14.77 5.58 34.20
N THR A 117 14.27 5.46 35.43
CA THR A 117 14.94 4.72 36.51
C THR A 117 15.02 3.22 36.17
N GLY A 118 13.94 2.63 35.65
CA GLY A 118 13.94 1.24 35.20
C GLY A 118 14.92 1.01 34.04
N ILE A 119 14.87 1.87 33.02
CA ILE A 119 15.74 1.78 31.84
C ILE A 119 17.21 2.00 32.21
N SER A 120 17.52 3.03 33.00
CA SER A 120 18.90 3.32 33.41
C SER A 120 19.50 2.17 34.23
N SER A 121 18.73 1.61 35.17
CA SER A 121 19.13 0.46 35.98
C SER A 121 19.38 -0.79 35.14
N ALA A 122 18.48 -1.11 34.21
CA ALA A 122 18.63 -2.26 33.33
C ALA A 122 19.82 -2.13 32.36
N ARG A 123 20.12 -0.91 31.91
CA ARG A 123 21.22 -0.62 30.98
C ARG A 123 22.57 -0.38 31.68
N GLY A 124 22.59 -0.17 32.99
CA GLY A 124 23.79 0.20 33.73
C GLY A 124 24.36 1.57 33.34
N ILE A 125 23.50 2.51 32.94
CA ILE A 125 23.90 3.89 32.59
C ILE A 125 23.40 4.88 33.63
N ALA A 126 24.10 6.01 33.78
CA ALA A 126 23.69 7.04 34.72
C ALA A 126 22.37 7.70 34.28
N LEU A 127 21.47 7.98 35.23
CA LEU A 127 20.19 8.63 34.92
C LEU A 127 20.36 9.98 34.17
N PRO A 128 21.28 10.89 34.57
CA PRO A 128 21.50 12.14 33.82
C PRO A 128 21.95 11.89 32.37
N GLU A 129 22.77 10.86 32.14
CA GLU A 129 23.22 10.50 30.79
C GLU A 129 22.05 9.97 29.94
N LEU A 130 21.19 9.12 30.53
CA LEU A 130 19.97 8.66 29.85
C LEU A 130 19.03 9.83 29.53
N VAL A 131 18.85 10.77 30.46
CA VAL A 131 18.01 11.97 30.25
C VAL A 131 18.46 12.75 29.03
N SER A 132 19.77 13.03 28.90
CA SER A 132 20.29 13.75 27.73
C SER A 132 20.02 13.00 26.42
N ARG A 133 20.23 11.68 26.40
CA ARG A 133 19.98 10.83 25.21
C ARG A 133 18.50 10.80 24.83
N VAL A 134 17.59 10.72 25.81
CA VAL A 134 16.15 10.72 25.57
C VAL A 134 15.70 12.05 24.97
N ILE A 135 16.20 13.18 25.50
CA ILE A 135 15.88 14.51 24.96
C ILE A 135 16.39 14.65 23.52
N GLU A 136 17.62 14.20 23.24
CA GLU A 136 18.19 14.22 21.89
C GLU A 136 17.34 13.39 20.91
N ASN A 137 17.03 12.15 21.26
CA ASN A 137 16.19 11.27 20.43
C ASN A 137 14.79 11.85 20.22
N SER A 138 14.18 12.39 21.27
CA SER A 138 12.83 12.99 21.20
C SER A 138 12.82 14.21 20.29
N ASN A 139 13.87 15.03 20.33
CA ASN A 139 14.04 16.17 19.42
C ASN A 139 14.20 15.73 17.96
N ALA A 140 15.00 14.71 17.69
CA ALA A 140 15.15 14.15 16.34
C ALA A 140 13.79 13.65 15.81
N TRP A 141 13.06 12.88 16.61
CA TRP A 141 11.72 12.40 16.23
C TRP A 141 10.72 13.53 16.01
N ARG A 142 10.76 14.58 16.85
CA ARG A 142 9.88 15.75 16.75
C ARG A 142 10.08 16.55 15.46
N GLN A 143 11.28 16.49 14.85
CA GLN A 143 11.54 17.16 13.56
C GLN A 143 10.83 16.46 12.39
N VAL A 144 10.66 15.14 12.46
CA VAL A 144 10.19 14.31 11.33
C VAL A 144 8.73 13.85 11.49
N ALA A 145 8.31 13.48 12.70
CA ALA A 145 7.01 12.86 12.95
C ALA A 145 5.81 13.73 12.52
N PRO A 146 5.78 15.06 12.77
CA PRO A 146 4.68 15.91 12.32
C PRO A 146 4.56 15.97 10.80
N GLN A 147 5.69 15.94 10.08
CA GLN A 147 5.71 15.96 8.62
C GLN A 147 5.14 14.66 8.06
N LEU A 148 5.57 13.50 8.58
CA LEU A 148 5.02 12.19 8.22
C LEU A 148 3.51 12.13 8.46
N ALA A 149 3.08 12.55 9.66
CA ALA A 149 1.67 12.55 10.02
C ALA A 149 0.84 13.43 9.08
N GLY A 150 1.31 14.65 8.79
CA GLY A 150 0.65 15.58 7.88
C GLY A 150 0.59 15.08 6.44
N GLN A 151 1.68 14.51 5.92
CA GLN A 151 1.71 13.93 4.57
C GLN A 151 0.70 12.77 4.44
N ARG A 152 0.69 11.83 5.39
CA ARG A 152 -0.27 10.71 5.39
C ARG A 152 -1.72 11.21 5.45
N GLN A 153 -1.99 12.22 6.27
CA GLN A 153 -3.33 12.82 6.37
C GLN A 153 -3.73 13.48 5.04
N ALA A 154 -2.84 14.26 4.43
CA ALA A 154 -3.10 14.89 3.14
C ALA A 154 -3.38 13.88 2.02
N TYR A 155 -2.65 12.76 1.96
CA TYR A 155 -2.95 11.69 1.00
C TYR A 155 -4.25 10.97 1.32
N ALA A 156 -4.59 10.78 2.60
CA ALA A 156 -5.87 10.22 2.99
C ALA A 156 -7.03 11.12 2.52
N ASP A 157 -6.92 12.43 2.69
CA ASP A 157 -7.92 13.39 2.20
C ASP A 157 -8.05 13.35 0.67
N GLN A 158 -6.94 13.17 -0.05
CA GLN A 158 -6.94 13.03 -1.51
C GLN A 158 -7.60 11.72 -1.98
N ILE A 159 -7.36 10.59 -1.30
CA ILE A 159 -8.04 9.32 -1.57
C ILE A 159 -9.55 9.51 -1.39
N GLU A 160 -9.97 10.19 -0.34
CA GLU A 160 -11.39 10.40 -0.09
C GLU A 160 -12.04 11.33 -1.13
N ALA A 161 -11.31 12.34 -1.62
CA ALA A 161 -11.78 13.23 -2.67
C ALA A 161 -11.75 12.62 -4.10
N ALA A 162 -11.07 11.48 -4.31
CA ALA A 162 -10.91 10.87 -5.64
C ALA A 162 -12.27 10.46 -6.26
N ALA A 163 -12.47 10.79 -7.55
CA ALA A 163 -13.73 10.54 -8.24
C ALA A 163 -13.82 9.15 -8.89
N ASP A 164 -12.67 8.48 -9.08
CA ASP A 164 -12.56 7.19 -9.75
C ASP A 164 -11.33 6.42 -9.26
N HIS A 165 -11.17 5.17 -9.72
CA HIS A 165 -10.06 4.29 -9.35
C HIS A 165 -8.70 4.82 -9.79
N ALA A 166 -8.62 5.45 -10.98
CA ALA A 166 -7.36 5.95 -11.52
C ALA A 166 -6.81 7.12 -10.68
N ALA A 167 -7.68 7.98 -10.17
CA ALA A 167 -7.31 9.04 -9.24
C ALA A 167 -6.80 8.46 -7.90
N VAL A 168 -7.43 7.40 -7.38
CA VAL A 168 -6.94 6.70 -6.18
C VAL A 168 -5.54 6.11 -6.42
N ASP A 169 -5.34 5.45 -7.56
CA ASP A 169 -4.05 4.87 -7.94
C ASP A 169 -2.95 5.92 -8.03
N SER A 170 -3.25 7.07 -8.66
CA SER A 170 -2.31 8.18 -8.77
C SER A 170 -1.87 8.68 -7.39
N VAL A 171 -2.80 8.80 -6.43
CA VAL A 171 -2.47 9.22 -5.06
C VAL A 171 -1.53 8.22 -4.38
N LEU A 172 -1.79 6.91 -4.54
CA LEU A 172 -0.92 5.86 -3.99
C LEU A 172 0.47 5.85 -4.64
N GLU A 173 0.56 6.07 -5.94
CA GLU A 173 1.83 6.21 -6.65
C GLU A 173 2.65 7.39 -6.11
N PHE A 174 2.02 8.56 -5.93
CA PHE A 174 2.69 9.72 -5.33
C PHE A 174 3.14 9.44 -3.89
N ALA A 175 2.31 8.79 -3.09
CA ALA A 175 2.68 8.44 -1.71
C ALA A 175 3.91 7.52 -1.68
N ARG A 176 3.97 6.50 -2.56
CA ARG A 176 5.11 5.59 -2.68
C ARG A 176 6.38 6.29 -3.17
N ALA A 177 6.26 7.19 -4.13
CA ALA A 177 7.41 7.95 -4.63
C ALA A 177 7.97 8.90 -3.56
N ALA A 178 7.09 9.53 -2.78
CA ALA A 178 7.48 10.43 -1.70
C ALA A 178 8.29 9.72 -0.60
N THR A 179 7.97 8.44 -0.28
CA THR A 179 8.72 7.68 0.73
C THR A 179 10.09 7.22 0.22
N VAL A 180 10.22 6.83 -1.06
CA VAL A 180 11.51 6.46 -1.66
C VAL A 180 12.52 7.62 -1.63
N SER A 181 12.05 8.86 -1.84
CA SER A 181 12.92 10.04 -1.80
C SER A 181 13.36 10.44 -0.38
N GLN A 182 12.68 9.97 0.67
CA GLN A 182 12.99 10.30 2.07
C GLN A 182 13.89 9.24 2.74
N ALA A 183 13.99 8.05 2.14
CA ALA A 183 14.87 6.96 2.59
C ALA A 183 16.26 6.95 1.90
N ALA A 184 16.51 7.87 0.96
CA ALA A 184 17.75 8.00 0.18
C ALA A 184 18.59 9.21 0.62
#